data_AF-A0A6P0U055-F1
#
_entry.id   AF-A0A6P0U055-F1
#
_cell.length_a   1.000
_cell.length_b   1.000
_cell.length_c   1.000
_cell.angle_alpha   90.00
_cell.angle_beta   90.00
_cell.angle_gamma   90.00
#
_symmetry.space_group_name_H-M   'P 1'
#
loop_
_entity.id
_entity.type
_entity.pdbx_description
1 polymer ?
#
loop_
_entity_poly.entity_id
_entity_poly.type
_entity_poly.pdbx_seq_one_letter_code
_entity_poly.pdbx_strand_id
1 'polypeptide(L)' 'MRRKFQEMLVSIQSRGMAEQGSILDMEFEKWKGDLGQVDDVLVIGVRL' A
#
# COMPACT_ATOMS: atom_id res chain seq x y z
N MET A 1 4.49 7.54 13.66
CA MET A 1 4.27 6.21 13.05
C MET A 1 3.41 6.23 11.78
N ARG A 2 2.38 7.08 11.63
CA ARG A 2 1.55 7.18 10.40
C ARG A 2 2.26 7.75 9.14
N ARG A 3 3.47 8.29 9.28
CA ARG A 3 4.11 9.12 8.24
C ARG A 3 4.51 8.34 7.00
N LYS A 4 5.08 7.13 7.16
CA LYS A 4 5.60 6.33 6.03
C LYS A 4 4.51 5.85 5.07
N PHE A 5 3.40 5.31 5.61
CA PHE A 5 2.29 4.85 4.78
C PHE A 5 1.64 6.02 4.03
N GLN A 6 1.42 7.16 4.72
CA GLN A 6 0.91 8.38 4.10
C GLN A 6 1.86 8.95 3.03
N GLU A 7 3.16 9.05 3.30
CA GLU A 7 4.18 9.48 2.34
C GLU A 7 4.19 8.58 1.09
N MET A 8 4.05 7.26 1.29
CA MET A 8 3.94 6.30 0.19
C MET A 8 2.66 6.54 -0.63
N LEU A 9 1.49 6.68 0.01
CA LEU A 9 0.24 6.98 -0.70
C LEU A 9 0.32 8.27 -1.52
N VAL A 10 0.91 9.33 -0.96
CA VAL A 10 1.13 10.61 -1.66
C VAL A 10 2.08 10.43 -2.85
N SER A 11 3.11 9.58 -2.72
CA SER A 11 4.07 9.34 -3.80
C SER A 11 3.48 8.59 -5.01
N ILE A 12 2.39 7.84 -4.82
CA ILE A 12 1.73 7.07 -5.88
C ILE A 12 0.43 7.69 -6.39
N GLN A 13 -0.04 8.80 -5.79
CA GLN A 13 -1.37 9.37 -6.08
C GLN A 13 -1.62 9.72 -7.56
N SER A 14 -0.57 10.04 -8.32
CA SER A 14 -0.67 10.41 -9.74
C SER A 14 -0.84 9.21 -10.67
N ARG A 15 -0.62 7.98 -10.17
CA ARG A 15 -0.71 6.73 -10.93
C ARG A 15 -2.16 6.30 -11.13
N GLY A 16 -2.39 5.38 -12.07
CA GLY A 16 -3.72 4.77 -12.26
C GLY A 16 -4.12 3.92 -11.05
N MET A 17 -5.42 3.76 -10.78
CA MET A 17 -5.91 2.97 -9.62
C MET A 17 -5.39 1.53 -9.61
N ALA A 18 -5.34 0.87 -10.76
CA ALA A 18 -4.79 -0.48 -10.87
C ALA A 18 -3.30 -0.52 -10.53
N GLU A 19 -2.53 0.46 -11.00
CA GLU A 19 -1.08 0.57 -10.72
C GLU A 19 -0.81 0.92 -9.25
N GLN A 20 -1.63 1.78 -8.65
CA GLN A 20 -1.56 2.06 -7.20
C GLN A 20 -1.81 0.79 -6.39
N GLY A 21 -2.80 -0.03 -6.77
CA GLY A 21 -3.05 -1.34 -6.16
C GLY A 21 -1.82 -2.25 -6.24
N SER A 22 -1.23 -2.40 -7.42
CA SER A 22 -0.03 -3.24 -7.59
C SER A 22 1.17 -2.75 -6.76
N ILE A 23 1.34 -1.44 -6.60
CA ILE A 23 2.42 -0.88 -5.76
C ILE A 23 2.13 -1.13 -4.27
N LEU A 24 0.87 -0.99 -3.85
CA LEU A 24 0.47 -1.29 -2.46
C LEU A 24 0.75 -2.75 -2.11
N ASP A 25 0.42 -3.69 -3.00
CA ASP A 25 0.69 -5.12 -2.80
C ASP A 25 2.21 -5.38 -2.68
N MET A 26 3.01 -4.79 -3.57
CA MET A 26 4.46 -4.94 -3.56
C MET A 26 5.10 -4.38 -2.28
N GLU A 27 4.70 -3.18 -1.87
CA GLU A 27 5.23 -2.54 -0.66
C GLU A 27 4.77 -3.27 0.60
N PHE A 28 3.55 -3.83 0.60
CA PHE A 28 3.07 -4.67 1.68
C PHE A 28 3.91 -5.95 1.82
N GLU A 29 4.15 -6.67 0.72
CA GLU A 29 4.99 -7.88 0.75
C GLU A 29 6.43 -7.57 1.19
N LYS A 30 6.99 -6.45 0.73
CA LYS A 30 8.33 -6.00 1.15
C LYS A 30 8.38 -5.60 2.63
N TRP A 31 7.34 -4.96 3.15
CA TRP A 31 7.24 -4.61 4.56
C TRP A 31 7.06 -5.85 5.44
N LYS A 32 6.23 -6.80 5.00
CA LYS A 32 6.01 -8.09 5.67
C LYS A 32 7.30 -8.92 5.72
N GLY A 33 8.05 -8.95 4.62
CA GLY A 33 9.26 -9.76 4.49
C GLY A 33 8.94 -11.26 4.67
N ASP A 34 9.82 -11.96 5.37
CA ASP A 34 9.67 -13.40 5.64
C ASP A 34 8.77 -13.71 6.85
N LEU A 35 8.21 -12.68 7.49
CA LEU A 35 7.32 -12.85 8.63
C LEU A 35 5.92 -13.25 8.13
N GLY A 36 5.29 -14.19 8.82
CA GLY A 36 3.89 -14.51 8.56
C GLY A 36 2.99 -13.30 8.84
N GLN A 37 1.89 -13.15 8.09
CA GLN A 37 0.86 -12.18 8.46
C GLN A 37 0.27 -12.56 9.82
N VAL A 38 0.18 -11.59 10.72
CA VAL A 38 -0.35 -11.78 12.08
C VAL A 38 -1.85 -11.45 12.13
N ASP A 39 -2.34 -10.64 11.20
CA ASP A 39 -3.72 -10.13 11.13
C ASP A 39 -4.10 -9.79 9.68
N ASP A 40 -5.39 -9.67 9.41
CA ASP A 40 -5.93 -9.33 8.10
C ASP A 40 -5.72 -7.84 7.75
N VAL A 41 -5.41 -7.53 6.49
CA VAL A 41 -5.23 -6.15 6.01
C VAL A 41 -6.09 -5.90 4.78
N LEU A 42 -6.88 -4.81 4.82
CA LEU A 42 -7.71 -4.35 3.70
C LEU A 42 -7.44 -2.87 3.39
N VAL A 43 -7.16 -2.56 2.13
CA VAL A 43 -7.02 -1.19 1.62
C VAL A 43 -7.98 -1.00 0.45
N ILE A 44 -8.82 0.03 0.49
CA ILE A 44 -9.76 0.38 -0.59
C ILE A 44 -9.41 1.78 -1.10
N GLY A 45 -9.07 1.87 -2.39
CA GLY A 45 -8.85 3.13 -3.09
C GLY A 45 -10.12 3.64 -3.75
N VAL A 46 -10.39 4.94 -3.62
CA VAL A 46 -11.51 5.63 -4.29
C VAL A 46 -10.95 6.81 -5.06
N ARG A 47 -11.37 6.97 -6.32
CA ARG A 47 -11.09 8.13 -7.16
C ARG A 47 -12.41 8.69 -7.67
N LEU A 48 -12.64 9.97 -7.39
CA LEU A 48 -13.84 10.73 -7.78
C LEU A 48 -13.62 11.49 -9.09
#